data_AF-A0A2G6S9V6-F1
#
_entry.id   AF-A0A2G6S9V6-F1
#
_cell.length_a   1.000
_cell.length_b   1.000
_cell.length_c   1.000
_cell.angle_alpha   90.00
_cell.angle_beta   90.00
_cell.angle_gamma   90.00
#
_symmetry.space_group_name_H-M   'P 1'
#
loop_
_entity.id
_entity.type
_entity.pdbx_description
1 polymer ?
#
loop_
_entity_poly.entity_id
_entity_poly.type
_entity_poly.pdbx_seq_one_letter_code
_entity_poly.pdbx_strand_id
1 'polypeptide(L)'
;MKPRSLTLPALAALTALLGLAHLPAQAIGRLADVTIVDRDTGATLPVHYARGEYWVAGRPGARYAITVRNRLGERVLAVPSVDGVNVLSGETAAWDQRGYVFSPYERYQITGWRKSDSQVAAFEFSHIANSYAARTGRPAHVGVIGVALFREQPPMPQPAPAITPEPYSQRRDNGLGLGRLREDPASPAAAGAAGAPAAPAPSAEAESSARSQSADSVAKAVPMPSAKLGTAHGQRETSVVTHTSFTRLQEQPNEIISIRYDSRENLIASGVIREPIARPHVPHVPRAFPQSDNLSYVPDPR
;
A
#
# COMPACT_ATOMS: atom_id res chain seq x y z
N MET A 1 -16.61 39.45 -62.23
CA MET A 1 -17.37 38.23 -61.91
C MET A 1 -17.45 38.10 -60.39
N LYS A 2 -18.66 38.18 -59.82
CA LYS A 2 -18.90 37.86 -58.40
C LYS A 2 -18.96 36.34 -58.23
N PRO A 3 -18.47 35.81 -57.11
CA PRO A 3 -19.22 34.79 -56.41
C PRO A 3 -19.62 35.23 -55.00
N ARG A 4 -20.73 34.65 -54.58
CA ARG A 4 -21.60 35.02 -53.47
C ARG A 4 -21.01 34.66 -52.11
N SER A 5 -21.40 35.45 -51.12
CA SER A 5 -21.25 35.26 -49.68
C SER A 5 -21.89 33.96 -49.18
N LEU A 6 -21.23 33.32 -48.21
CA LEU A 6 -21.85 32.41 -47.25
C LEU A 6 -21.56 32.90 -45.83
N THR A 7 -22.56 32.70 -44.98
CA THR A 7 -22.92 33.40 -43.75
C THR A 7 -22.16 32.94 -42.49
N LEU A 8 -22.00 33.87 -41.54
CA LEU A 8 -21.70 33.68 -40.10
C LEU A 8 -22.63 32.62 -39.45
N PRO A 9 -22.21 31.88 -38.39
CA PRO A 9 -22.33 32.37 -37.00
C PRO A 9 -21.17 31.94 -36.06
N ALA A 10 -20.68 32.83 -35.19
CA ALA A 10 -21.10 32.95 -33.77
C ALA A 10 -21.04 31.64 -32.96
N LEU A 11 -20.01 31.50 -32.11
CA LEU A 11 -20.08 30.94 -30.74
C LEU A 11 -18.70 31.18 -30.11
N ALA A 12 -18.56 32.16 -29.23
CA ALA A 12 -18.72 31.97 -27.78
C ALA A 12 -17.82 30.82 -27.30
N ALA A 13 -16.65 31.18 -26.79
CA ALA A 13 -16.45 31.30 -25.35
C ALA A 13 -15.95 29.98 -24.75
N LEU A 14 -14.98 30.12 -23.85
CA LEU A 14 -14.67 29.15 -22.80
C LEU A 14 -13.85 27.91 -23.20
N THR A 15 -12.52 28.03 -23.18
CA THR A 15 -11.66 26.98 -22.61
C THR A 15 -10.37 27.58 -22.05
N ALA A 16 -10.51 28.38 -20.98
CA ALA A 16 -9.52 28.32 -19.93
C ALA A 16 -9.75 26.98 -19.21
N LEU A 17 -8.97 25.94 -19.53
CA LEU A 17 -8.70 24.76 -18.71
C LEU A 17 -7.84 23.78 -19.55
N LEU A 18 -7.03 22.96 -18.87
CA LEU A 18 -6.29 21.79 -19.37
C LEU A 18 -4.84 22.00 -19.82
N GLY A 19 -4.00 22.38 -18.84
CA GLY A 19 -2.55 22.15 -18.84
C GLY A 19 -2.11 21.17 -17.75
N LEU A 20 -2.89 20.11 -17.48
CA LEU A 20 -2.44 18.93 -16.72
C LEU A 20 -3.12 17.70 -17.33
N ALA A 21 -2.45 17.06 -18.27
CA ALA A 21 -2.78 15.70 -18.70
C ALA A 21 -1.74 14.71 -18.15
N HIS A 22 -1.37 14.87 -16.88
CA HIS A 22 -1.11 13.69 -16.06
C HIS A 22 -2.42 13.41 -15.33
N LEU A 23 -2.96 12.21 -15.55
CA LEU A 23 -3.66 11.34 -14.60
C LEU A 23 -4.57 10.35 -15.38
N PRO A 24 -4.69 9.10 -14.91
CA PRO A 24 -4.82 8.84 -13.49
C PRO A 24 -3.85 7.81 -12.92
N ALA A 25 -3.04 8.28 -11.95
CA ALA A 25 -2.82 7.52 -10.73
C ALA A 25 -4.21 7.34 -10.08
N GLN A 26 -4.98 6.35 -10.55
CA GLN A 26 -6.25 6.02 -9.90
C GLN A 26 -5.87 5.34 -8.59
N ALA A 27 -6.18 5.99 -7.49
CA ALA A 27 -6.39 5.25 -6.26
C ALA A 27 -7.78 4.61 -6.32
N ILE A 28 -7.89 3.40 -5.78
CA ILE A 28 -9.16 2.69 -5.67
C ILE A 28 -9.56 2.68 -4.20
N GLY A 29 -10.82 3.02 -3.93
CA GLY A 29 -11.45 2.81 -2.62
C GLY A 29 -12.11 4.05 -2.02
N ARG A 30 -13.15 3.81 -1.22
CA ARG A 30 -13.96 4.82 -0.54
C ARG A 30 -13.39 5.16 0.83
N LEU A 31 -12.99 4.16 1.62
CA LEU A 31 -12.44 4.32 2.96
C LEU A 31 -10.93 4.59 2.92
N ALA A 32 -10.22 3.91 2.03
CA ALA A 32 -8.80 4.13 1.80
C ALA A 32 -8.49 4.12 0.30
N ASP A 33 -7.52 4.93 -0.09
CA ASP A 33 -6.93 4.95 -1.42
C ASP A 33 -5.84 3.86 -1.49
N VAL A 34 -6.05 2.85 -2.34
CA VAL A 34 -5.04 1.81 -2.61
C VAL A 34 -4.44 2.02 -3.99
N THR A 35 -3.10 2.06 -4.05
CA THR A 35 -2.33 2.20 -5.30
C THR A 35 -1.13 1.26 -5.28
N ILE A 36 -0.71 0.82 -6.48
CA ILE A 36 0.49 0.01 -6.64
C ILE A 36 1.60 0.89 -7.23
N VAL A 37 2.78 0.87 -6.62
CA VAL A 37 3.92 1.69 -7.01
C VAL A 37 5.06 0.79 -7.47
N ASP A 38 5.57 1.01 -8.68
CA ASP A 38 6.83 0.41 -9.15
C ASP A 38 7.96 1.04 -8.33
N ARG A 39 8.71 0.21 -7.59
CA ARG A 39 9.71 0.67 -6.63
C ARG A 39 11.04 1.03 -7.28
N ASP A 40 11.27 0.61 -8.52
CA ASP A 40 12.49 0.93 -9.24
C ASP A 40 12.36 2.32 -9.90
N THR A 41 11.15 2.72 -10.29
CA THR A 41 10.86 4.03 -10.92
C THR A 41 10.18 5.03 -9.99
N GLY A 42 9.55 4.58 -8.90
CA GLY A 42 8.69 5.38 -8.03
C GLY A 42 7.32 5.73 -8.64
N ALA A 43 7.04 5.27 -9.85
CA ALA A 43 5.79 5.59 -10.54
C ALA A 43 4.62 4.76 -10.00
N THR A 44 3.45 5.39 -9.83
CA THR A 44 2.21 4.65 -9.60
C THR A 44 1.81 3.93 -10.88
N LEU A 45 1.59 2.62 -10.78
CA LEU A 45 1.13 1.80 -11.90
C LEU A 45 -0.30 2.23 -12.30
N PRO A 46 -0.53 2.52 -13.59
CA PRO A 46 -1.87 2.85 -14.08
C PRO A 46 -2.86 1.72 -13.81
N VAL A 47 -4.02 2.08 -13.28
CA VAL A 47 -5.14 1.16 -13.08
C VAL A 47 -6.02 1.17 -14.32
N HIS A 48 -6.33 -0.02 -14.82
CA HIS A 48 -7.23 -0.27 -15.93
C HIS A 48 -8.49 -0.96 -15.40
N TYR A 49 -9.66 -0.38 -15.65
CA TYR A 49 -10.93 -1.02 -15.30
C TYR A 49 -11.48 -1.80 -16.50
N ALA A 50 -11.66 -3.10 -16.33
CA ALA A 50 -12.18 -3.98 -17.39
C ALA A 50 -12.94 -5.15 -16.78
N ARG A 51 -14.11 -5.47 -17.35
CA ARG A 51 -14.95 -6.62 -16.94
C ARG A 51 -15.34 -6.60 -15.45
N GLY A 52 -15.59 -5.41 -14.89
CA GLY A 52 -15.96 -5.28 -13.48
C GLY A 52 -14.77 -5.28 -12.50
N GLU A 53 -13.54 -5.46 -12.99
CA GLU A 53 -12.35 -5.64 -12.18
C GLU A 53 -11.31 -4.53 -12.45
N TYR A 54 -10.49 -4.25 -11.45
CA TYR A 54 -9.33 -3.37 -11.57
C TYR A 54 -8.08 -4.17 -11.91
N TRP A 55 -7.28 -3.67 -12.84
CA TRP A 55 -6.08 -4.31 -13.34
C TRP A 55 -4.89 -3.36 -13.33
N VAL A 56 -3.70 -3.86 -13.00
CA VAL A 56 -2.44 -3.12 -13.15
C VAL A 56 -1.42 -3.95 -13.94
N ALA A 57 -0.61 -3.28 -14.76
CA ALA A 57 0.46 -3.92 -15.51
C ALA A 57 1.75 -3.96 -14.68
N GLY A 58 2.20 -5.16 -14.33
CA GLY A 58 3.48 -5.39 -13.66
C GLY A 58 4.60 -5.66 -14.66
N ARG A 59 5.83 -5.26 -14.32
CA ARG A 59 7.05 -5.64 -15.05
C ARG A 59 7.65 -6.87 -14.38
N PRO A 60 7.87 -8.00 -15.07
CA PRO A 60 8.56 -9.16 -14.50
C PRO A 60 9.93 -8.75 -13.92
N GLY A 61 10.26 -9.21 -12.72
CA GLY A 61 11.46 -8.88 -11.96
C GLY A 61 11.44 -7.52 -11.26
N ALA A 62 10.44 -6.67 -11.51
CA ALA A 62 10.36 -5.36 -10.86
C ALA A 62 9.80 -5.49 -9.44
N ARG A 63 10.38 -4.72 -8.52
CA ARG A 63 9.84 -4.58 -7.16
C ARG A 63 8.67 -3.64 -7.16
N TYR A 64 7.71 -3.88 -6.27
CA TYR A 64 6.58 -2.98 -6.10
C TYR A 64 6.19 -2.79 -4.64
N ALA A 65 5.38 -1.76 -4.38
CA ALA A 65 4.80 -1.53 -3.07
C ALA A 65 3.30 -1.27 -3.18
N ILE A 66 2.55 -1.71 -2.16
CA ILE A 66 1.14 -1.38 -1.98
C ILE A 66 1.08 -0.13 -1.12
N THR A 67 0.71 1.00 -1.71
CA THR A 67 0.48 2.24 -0.95
C THR A 67 -0.98 2.30 -0.55
N VAL A 68 -1.21 2.41 0.76
CA VAL A 68 -2.55 2.60 1.34
C VAL A 68 -2.58 3.97 1.99
N ARG A 69 -3.59 4.78 1.65
CA ARG A 69 -3.86 6.06 2.32
C ARG A 69 -5.26 6.05 2.90
N ASN A 70 -5.39 6.22 4.20
CA ASN A 70 -6.67 6.43 4.86
C ASN A 70 -7.32 7.74 4.37
N ARG A 71 -8.59 7.72 4.00
CA ARG A 71 -9.35 8.92 3.57
C ARG A 71 -10.22 9.50 4.67
N LEU A 72 -10.37 8.78 5.78
CA LEU A 72 -11.26 9.14 6.86
C LEU A 72 -10.52 9.94 7.94
N GLY A 73 -11.30 10.70 8.70
CA GLY A 73 -10.88 11.36 9.94
C GLY A 73 -10.81 10.43 11.16
N GLU A 74 -10.85 9.12 10.96
CA GLU A 74 -10.84 8.08 12.01
C GLU A 74 -9.87 6.96 11.63
N ARG A 75 -9.54 6.06 12.56
CA ARG A 75 -8.64 4.93 12.30
C ARG A 75 -9.29 3.88 11.40
N VAL A 76 -8.50 3.31 10.50
CA VAL A 76 -8.91 2.23 9.60
C VAL A 76 -7.93 1.07 9.71
N LEU A 77 -8.45 -0.14 9.87
CA LEU A 77 -7.67 -1.37 9.77
C LEU A 77 -7.69 -1.86 8.32
N ALA A 78 -6.53 -2.09 7.74
CA ALA A 78 -6.37 -2.74 6.46
C ALA A 78 -5.75 -4.13 6.64
N VAL A 79 -6.43 -5.16 6.12
CA VAL A 79 -5.93 -6.54 6.06
C VAL A 79 -5.51 -6.83 4.61
N PRO A 80 -4.22 -6.63 4.26
CA PRO A 80 -3.72 -6.83 2.91
C PRO A 80 -3.37 -8.29 2.60
N SER A 81 -3.62 -8.70 1.37
CA SER A 81 -3.22 -9.97 0.79
C SER A 81 -2.61 -9.81 -0.59
N VAL A 82 -1.67 -10.70 -0.90
CA VAL A 82 -1.03 -10.81 -2.23
C VAL A 82 -1.05 -12.28 -2.61
N ASP A 83 -1.58 -12.60 -3.78
CA ASP A 83 -1.70 -13.97 -4.29
C ASP A 83 -2.40 -14.95 -3.34
N GLY A 84 -3.36 -14.44 -2.55
CA GLY A 84 -4.06 -15.23 -1.54
C GLY A 84 -3.25 -15.49 -0.26
N VAL A 85 -2.12 -14.80 -0.08
CA VAL A 85 -1.28 -14.87 1.12
C VAL A 85 -1.41 -13.58 1.92
N ASN A 86 -1.68 -13.67 3.21
CA ASN A 86 -1.72 -12.51 4.10
C ASN A 86 -0.32 -11.88 4.18
N VAL A 87 -0.22 -10.57 3.96
CA VAL A 87 1.09 -9.89 3.90
C VAL A 87 1.78 -9.85 5.27
N LEU A 88 1.01 -9.86 6.36
CA LEU A 88 1.53 -9.79 7.72
C LEU A 88 1.89 -11.18 8.27
N SER A 89 1.01 -12.17 8.16
CA SER A 89 1.24 -13.51 8.73
C SER A 89 1.93 -14.49 7.78
N GLY A 90 1.80 -14.32 6.47
CA GLY A 90 2.26 -15.30 5.47
C GLY A 90 1.34 -16.53 5.34
N GLU A 91 0.22 -16.56 6.06
CA GLU A 91 -0.77 -17.63 5.97
C GLU A 91 -1.73 -17.43 4.78
N THR A 92 -2.65 -18.39 4.55
CA THR A 92 -3.82 -18.16 3.71
C THR A 92 -4.49 -16.86 4.12
N ALA A 93 -4.74 -15.97 3.16
CA ALA A 93 -5.46 -14.74 3.44
C ALA A 93 -6.92 -15.00 3.80
N ALA A 94 -7.33 -14.49 4.95
CA ALA A 94 -8.70 -14.34 5.39
C ALA A 94 -8.86 -12.95 6.04
N TRP A 95 -10.04 -12.35 5.92
CA TRP A 95 -10.25 -10.96 6.38
C TRP A 95 -10.35 -10.82 7.90
N ASP A 96 -10.57 -11.92 8.62
CA ASP A 96 -10.64 -11.97 10.07
C ASP A 96 -9.26 -11.89 10.74
N GLN A 97 -8.19 -12.08 9.97
CA GLN A 97 -6.80 -11.96 10.41
C GLN A 97 -6.37 -10.52 10.75
N ARG A 98 -5.22 -10.40 11.43
CA ARG A 98 -4.61 -9.11 11.78
C ARG A 98 -4.15 -8.36 10.52
N GLY A 99 -3.95 -7.05 10.68
CA GLY A 99 -3.54 -6.16 9.60
C GLY A 99 -2.86 -4.89 10.11
N TYR A 100 -2.70 -3.92 9.21
CA TYR A 100 -2.10 -2.62 9.50
C TYR A 100 -3.18 -1.63 9.91
N VAL A 101 -2.93 -0.88 10.97
CA VAL A 101 -3.85 0.18 11.41
C VAL A 101 -3.32 1.52 10.95
N PHE A 102 -4.17 2.29 10.28
CA PHE A 102 -3.87 3.61 9.77
C PHE A 102 -4.59 4.64 10.61
N SER A 103 -3.85 5.62 11.09
CA SER A 103 -4.34 6.83 11.73
C SER A 103 -5.15 7.68 10.74
N PRO A 104 -5.94 8.66 11.20
CA PRO A 104 -6.64 9.59 10.33
C PRO A 104 -5.72 10.17 9.25
N TYR A 105 -6.12 10.04 7.98
CA TYR A 105 -5.36 10.51 6.81
C TYR A 105 -3.96 9.93 6.60
N GLU A 106 -3.56 8.93 7.40
CA GLU A 106 -2.23 8.32 7.32
C GLU A 106 -2.02 7.63 5.97
N ARG A 107 -0.79 7.71 5.46
CA ARG A 107 -0.34 6.98 4.28
C ARG A 107 0.87 6.14 4.65
N TYR A 108 0.85 4.87 4.23
CA TYR A 108 1.97 3.96 4.42
C TYR A 108 2.22 3.11 3.17
N GLN A 109 3.47 2.74 2.94
CA GLN A 109 3.88 1.83 1.87
C GLN A 109 4.23 0.46 2.43
N ILE A 110 3.47 -0.55 2.01
CA ILE A 110 3.72 -1.94 2.32
C ILE A 110 4.59 -2.50 1.21
N THR A 111 5.87 -2.76 1.52
CA THR A 111 6.89 -3.08 0.52
C THR A 111 7.18 -4.58 0.37
N GLY A 112 6.59 -5.41 1.24
CA GLY A 112 6.87 -6.84 1.24
C GLY A 112 6.10 -7.62 2.30
N TRP A 113 6.27 -8.95 2.29
CA TRP A 113 5.76 -9.83 3.34
C TRP A 113 6.55 -9.66 4.63
N ARG A 114 5.85 -9.56 5.75
CA ARG A 114 6.47 -9.37 7.05
C ARG A 114 7.31 -10.58 7.46
N LYS A 115 8.52 -10.32 7.95
CA LYS A 115 9.41 -11.34 8.53
C LYS A 115 9.60 -11.16 10.04
N SER A 116 9.54 -9.91 10.53
CA SER A 116 9.63 -9.54 11.95
C SER A 116 9.08 -8.12 12.15
N ASP A 117 9.14 -7.57 13.36
CA ASP A 117 8.77 -6.18 13.67
C ASP A 117 9.68 -5.11 13.04
N SER A 118 10.76 -5.51 12.39
CA SER A 118 11.69 -4.59 11.72
C SER A 118 12.07 -4.98 10.30
N GLN A 119 11.55 -6.10 9.76
CA GLN A 119 11.96 -6.64 8.47
C GLN A 119 10.80 -7.17 7.63
N VAL A 120 10.95 -7.03 6.32
CA VAL A 120 10.08 -7.60 5.29
C VAL A 120 10.92 -8.31 4.22
N ALA A 121 10.30 -9.21 3.47
CA ALA A 121 10.81 -9.72 2.19
C ALA A 121 10.08 -8.98 1.06
N ALA A 122 10.81 -8.24 0.23
CA ALA A 122 10.24 -7.34 -0.76
C ALA A 122 9.29 -8.05 -1.73
N PHE A 123 8.25 -7.36 -2.18
CA PHE A 123 7.42 -7.85 -3.27
C PHE A 123 8.14 -7.69 -4.60
N GLU A 124 8.16 -8.75 -5.40
CA GLU A 124 8.71 -8.74 -6.75
C GLU A 124 7.76 -9.47 -7.70
N PHE A 125 7.40 -8.84 -8.81
CA PHE A 125 6.63 -9.52 -9.86
C PHE A 125 7.47 -10.64 -10.46
N SER A 126 6.94 -11.85 -10.52
CA SER A 126 7.64 -13.01 -11.06
C SER A 126 6.72 -13.86 -11.91
N HIS A 127 7.28 -14.68 -12.79
CA HIS A 127 6.47 -15.67 -13.52
C HIS A 127 5.83 -16.66 -12.55
N ILE A 128 4.58 -17.07 -12.83
CA ILE A 128 3.77 -17.92 -11.96
C ILE A 128 4.51 -19.19 -11.50
N ALA A 129 5.32 -19.81 -12.36
CA ALA A 129 6.11 -20.99 -12.03
C ALA A 129 7.08 -20.77 -10.86
N ASN A 130 7.55 -19.54 -10.67
CA ASN A 130 8.47 -19.13 -9.60
C ASN A 130 7.76 -18.39 -8.45
N SER A 131 6.45 -18.14 -8.58
CA SER A 131 5.67 -17.38 -7.59
C SER A 131 5.50 -18.17 -6.28
N TYR A 132 5.47 -17.44 -5.16
CA TYR A 132 5.39 -18.04 -3.83
C TYR A 132 4.10 -18.84 -3.63
N ALA A 133 2.97 -18.29 -4.08
CA ALA A 133 1.67 -18.95 -3.99
C ALA A 133 1.57 -20.23 -4.84
N ALA A 134 2.15 -20.25 -6.05
CA ALA A 134 2.19 -21.47 -6.85
C ALA A 134 3.03 -22.57 -6.18
N ARG A 135 4.18 -22.20 -5.59
CA ARG A 135 5.05 -23.13 -4.85
C ARG A 135 4.44 -23.66 -3.55
N THR A 136 3.47 -22.95 -2.99
CA THR A 136 2.75 -23.31 -1.76
C THR A 136 1.36 -23.89 -2.02
N GLY A 137 1.04 -24.25 -3.27
CA GLY A 137 -0.17 -25.00 -3.63
C GLY A 137 -1.44 -24.17 -3.81
N ARG A 138 -1.33 -22.88 -4.14
CA ARG A 138 -2.48 -21.93 -4.21
C ARG A 138 -2.60 -21.22 -5.58
N PRO A 139 -2.61 -21.93 -6.71
CA PRO A 139 -2.54 -21.30 -8.04
C PRO A 139 -3.78 -20.45 -8.40
N ALA A 140 -4.95 -20.71 -7.79
CA ALA A 140 -6.20 -20.03 -8.12
C ALA A 140 -6.22 -18.53 -7.75
N HIS A 141 -5.40 -18.11 -6.79
CA HIS A 141 -5.40 -16.73 -6.28
C HIS A 141 -4.24 -15.88 -6.81
N VAL A 142 -3.39 -16.46 -7.68
CA VAL A 142 -2.23 -15.78 -8.25
C VAL A 142 -2.64 -14.66 -9.20
N GLY A 143 -1.98 -13.52 -9.08
CA GLY A 143 -2.23 -12.32 -9.88
C GLY A 143 -3.24 -11.37 -9.24
N VAL A 144 -3.42 -11.41 -7.91
CA VAL A 144 -4.41 -10.59 -7.20
C VAL A 144 -3.82 -9.98 -5.93
N ILE A 145 -4.08 -8.69 -5.74
CA ILE A 145 -3.80 -7.92 -4.52
C ILE A 145 -5.15 -7.56 -3.90
N GLY A 146 -5.38 -8.01 -2.66
CA GLY A 146 -6.60 -7.74 -1.90
C GLY A 146 -6.33 -6.85 -0.70
N VAL A 147 -7.26 -5.95 -0.38
CA VAL A 147 -7.23 -5.18 0.86
C VAL A 147 -8.65 -5.14 1.44
N ALA A 148 -8.85 -5.80 2.58
CA ALA A 148 -10.08 -5.70 3.36
C ALA A 148 -9.96 -4.56 4.38
N LEU A 149 -10.89 -3.63 4.37
CA LEU A 149 -10.90 -2.42 5.19
C LEU A 149 -11.99 -2.49 6.26
N PHE A 150 -11.64 -2.14 7.49
CA PHE A 150 -12.53 -2.10 8.63
C PHE A 150 -12.45 -0.75 9.34
N ARG A 151 -13.61 -0.25 9.75
CA ARG A 151 -13.75 0.91 10.62
C ARG A 151 -13.61 0.48 12.08
N GLU A 152 -13.09 1.39 12.92
CA GLU A 152 -12.97 1.13 14.35
C GLU A 152 -14.32 1.31 15.05
N GLN A 153 -14.58 0.50 16.07
CA GLN A 153 -15.70 0.72 16.98
C GLN A 153 -15.43 2.01 17.77
N PRO A 154 -16.34 3.00 17.73
CA PRO A 154 -16.16 4.23 18.51
C PRO A 154 -16.14 3.89 20.01
N PRO A 155 -15.37 4.64 20.83
CA PRO A 155 -15.40 4.47 22.27
C PRO A 155 -16.86 4.59 22.75
N MET A 156 -17.32 3.62 23.53
CA MET A 156 -18.64 3.75 24.17
C MET A 156 -18.60 5.02 25.05
N PRO A 157 -19.60 5.91 24.96
CA PRO A 157 -19.68 7.05 25.85
C PRO A 157 -19.67 6.53 27.29
N GLN A 158 -18.65 6.91 28.06
CA GLN A 158 -18.68 6.62 29.49
C GLN A 158 -19.85 7.42 30.08
N PRO A 159 -20.73 6.80 30.88
CA PRO A 159 -21.73 7.55 31.63
C PRO A 159 -21.02 8.66 32.39
N ALA A 160 -21.48 9.90 32.27
CA ALA A 160 -20.95 10.98 33.07
C ALA A 160 -20.98 10.56 34.55
N PRO A 161 -19.91 10.80 35.33
CA PRO A 161 -19.94 10.49 36.75
C PRO A 161 -21.19 11.14 37.33
N ALA A 162 -22.00 10.36 38.05
CA ALA A 162 -23.13 10.91 38.77
C ALA A 162 -22.58 12.03 39.65
N ILE A 163 -23.02 13.27 39.39
CA ILE A 163 -22.73 14.39 40.27
C ILE A 163 -23.54 14.10 41.53
N THR A 164 -22.96 13.37 42.48
CA THR A 164 -23.50 13.29 43.83
C THR A 164 -23.28 14.68 44.42
N PRO A 165 -24.34 15.45 44.74
CA PRO A 165 -24.16 16.71 45.42
C PRO A 165 -23.51 16.41 46.77
N GLU A 166 -22.26 16.82 46.95
CA GLU A 166 -21.61 16.80 48.25
C GLU A 166 -22.47 17.63 49.21
N PRO A 167 -22.97 17.06 50.32
CA PRO A 167 -23.69 17.85 51.30
C PRO A 167 -22.75 18.93 51.84
N TYR A 168 -23.25 20.17 51.87
CA TYR A 168 -22.50 21.40 52.19
C TYR A 168 -21.93 21.46 53.62
N SER A 169 -21.99 20.38 54.39
CA SER A 169 -21.75 20.34 55.83
C SER A 169 -20.39 19.80 56.28
N GLN A 170 -19.43 19.52 55.40
CA GLN A 170 -18.07 19.09 55.81
C GLN A 170 -16.93 20.09 55.54
N ARG A 171 -17.24 21.32 55.10
CA ARG A 171 -16.23 22.38 54.90
C ARG A 171 -16.11 23.35 56.09
N ARG A 172 -16.11 22.82 57.31
CA ARG A 172 -15.58 23.51 58.50
C ARG A 172 -15.20 22.41 59.48
N ASP A 173 -13.95 21.97 59.41
CA ASP A 173 -13.14 21.45 60.52
C ASP A 173 -11.91 20.77 59.93
N ASN A 174 -11.00 21.57 59.39
CA ASN A 174 -9.61 21.16 59.30
C ASN A 174 -8.71 22.40 59.42
N GLY A 175 -8.78 23.00 60.61
CA GLY A 175 -7.81 23.96 61.08
C GLY A 175 -6.75 23.26 61.94
N LEU A 176 -5.49 23.50 61.59
CA LEU A 176 -4.30 23.43 62.46
C LEU A 176 -3.62 22.05 62.63
N GLY A 177 -2.45 21.90 62.00
CA GLY A 177 -1.54 20.78 62.23
C GLY A 177 -0.18 20.91 61.53
N LEU A 178 0.53 22.02 61.73
CA LEU A 178 1.97 22.13 61.45
C LEU A 178 2.75 21.27 62.46
N GLY A 179 3.60 20.34 61.98
CA GLY A 179 4.42 19.52 62.89
C GLY A 179 5.46 18.61 62.23
N ARG A 180 6.62 19.19 61.90
CA ARG A 180 8.01 18.64 61.97
C ARG A 180 8.37 17.24 61.42
N LEU A 181 9.27 17.29 60.43
CA LEU A 181 10.62 16.68 60.39
C LEU A 181 10.92 15.50 61.32
N ARG A 182 11.30 14.36 60.73
CA ARG A 182 12.36 13.48 61.27
C ARG A 182 13.00 12.61 60.18
N GLU A 183 14.31 12.76 60.04
CA GLU A 183 15.22 11.94 59.24
C GLU A 183 15.68 10.67 59.99
N ASP A 184 16.05 9.67 59.18
CA ASP A 184 17.06 8.60 59.33
C ASP A 184 16.87 7.43 60.33
N PRO A 185 17.54 6.25 60.16
CA PRO A 185 18.60 5.86 59.20
C PRO A 185 18.44 4.47 58.52
N ALA A 186 19.53 4.06 57.86
CA ALA A 186 19.76 2.97 56.90
C ALA A 186 20.00 1.53 57.43
N SER A 187 19.93 0.59 56.46
CA SER A 187 20.68 -0.68 56.28
C SER A 187 20.35 -1.91 57.17
N PRO A 188 20.69 -3.17 56.77
CA PRO A 188 21.79 -3.56 55.87
C PRO A 188 21.51 -4.64 54.79
N ALA A 189 22.56 -4.86 54.00
CA ALA A 189 22.77 -5.87 52.97
C ALA A 189 22.76 -7.33 53.47
N ALA A 190 22.53 -8.26 52.54
CA ALA A 190 23.08 -9.62 52.58
C ALA A 190 23.31 -10.17 51.17
N ALA A 191 24.47 -10.79 50.99
CA ALA A 191 25.02 -11.35 49.77
C ALA A 191 24.83 -12.88 49.70
N GLY A 192 25.09 -13.43 48.50
CA GLY A 192 25.38 -14.86 48.24
C GLY A 192 24.31 -15.54 47.38
N ALA A 193 24.60 -16.50 46.50
CA ALA A 193 25.81 -17.06 45.90
C ALA A 193 25.31 -18.12 44.88
N ALA A 194 26.07 -18.29 43.79
CA ALA A 194 26.26 -19.50 42.95
C ALA A 194 25.15 -20.58 42.78
N GLY A 195 24.91 -20.95 41.51
CA GLY A 195 24.33 -22.26 41.17
C GLY A 195 23.93 -22.43 39.71
N ALA A 196 24.84 -22.97 38.88
CA ALA A 196 24.51 -23.72 37.66
C ALA A 196 23.87 -25.10 38.06
N PRO A 197 23.13 -25.85 37.21
CA PRO A 197 23.66 -26.41 35.95
C PRO A 197 22.65 -26.71 34.80
N ALA A 198 23.24 -27.16 33.69
CA ALA A 198 22.83 -28.22 32.74
C ALA A 198 21.70 -27.99 31.70
N ALA A 199 22.09 -28.26 30.43
CA ALA A 199 21.29 -28.46 29.23
C ALA A 199 20.60 -29.86 29.20
N PRO A 200 19.75 -30.19 28.20
CA PRO A 200 20.24 -30.63 26.88
C PRO A 200 19.41 -30.20 25.64
N ALA A 201 19.96 -30.54 24.46
CA ALA A 201 19.53 -30.27 23.08
C ALA A 201 18.25 -31.02 22.60
N PRO A 202 17.75 -30.74 21.38
CA PRO A 202 18.10 -31.57 20.21
C PRO A 202 18.37 -30.77 18.92
N SER A 203 19.42 -31.11 18.15
CA SER A 203 19.45 -32.00 16.97
C SER A 203 19.08 -31.30 15.66
N ALA A 204 20.13 -31.04 14.87
CA ALA A 204 20.10 -30.57 13.51
C ALA A 204 19.99 -31.75 12.54
N GLU A 205 19.13 -31.62 11.54
CA GLU A 205 19.16 -32.42 10.32
C GLU A 205 19.02 -31.45 9.14
N ALA A 206 20.09 -31.32 8.36
CA ALA A 206 20.12 -30.55 7.14
C ALA A 206 21.03 -31.27 6.14
N GLU A 207 20.43 -32.07 5.26
CA GLU A 207 21.01 -32.41 3.95
C GLU A 207 19.86 -32.63 2.95
N SER A 208 19.78 -31.78 1.93
CA SER A 208 19.57 -32.26 0.57
C SER A 208 19.87 -31.16 -0.44
N SER A 209 20.96 -31.37 -1.15
CA SER A 209 21.39 -30.61 -2.32
C SER A 209 20.62 -31.12 -3.54
N ALA A 210 19.97 -30.23 -4.28
CA ALA A 210 19.52 -30.53 -5.64
C ALA A 210 19.77 -29.34 -6.55
N ARG A 211 20.87 -29.46 -7.29
CA ARG A 211 21.20 -28.68 -8.48
C ARG A 211 20.16 -28.97 -9.56
N SER A 212 19.66 -27.95 -10.24
CA SER A 212 18.97 -28.15 -11.52
C SER A 212 19.46 -27.10 -12.51
N GLN A 213 19.97 -27.66 -13.61
CA GLN A 213 20.68 -26.99 -14.68
C GLN A 213 19.68 -26.37 -15.65
N SER A 214 20.10 -25.23 -16.18
CA SER A 214 19.63 -24.54 -17.36
C SER A 214 19.40 -25.45 -18.56
N ALA A 215 18.32 -25.19 -19.29
CA ALA A 215 18.16 -25.59 -20.68
C ALA A 215 17.70 -24.37 -21.49
N ASP A 216 18.65 -23.76 -22.18
CA ASP A 216 18.41 -22.87 -23.31
C ASP A 216 17.79 -23.68 -24.46
N SER A 217 16.73 -23.16 -25.07
CA SER A 217 16.25 -23.61 -26.38
C SER A 217 15.53 -22.48 -27.07
N VAL A 218 16.26 -21.79 -27.95
CA VAL A 218 15.79 -20.71 -28.80
C VAL A 218 14.96 -21.30 -29.94
N ALA A 219 13.66 -20.99 -29.97
CA ALA A 219 12.81 -21.22 -31.14
C ALA A 219 11.93 -20.00 -31.42
N LYS A 220 11.87 -19.67 -32.70
CA LYS A 220 11.36 -18.45 -33.36
C LYS A 220 9.90 -18.13 -33.02
N ALA A 221 9.66 -16.86 -32.68
CA ALA A 221 8.45 -16.33 -32.05
C ALA A 221 7.22 -16.24 -32.97
N VAL A 222 6.18 -17.01 -32.63
CA VAL A 222 4.80 -16.52 -32.60
C VAL A 222 4.67 -15.68 -31.31
N PRO A 223 3.87 -14.61 -31.20
CA PRO A 223 3.60 -13.98 -29.90
C PRO A 223 2.87 -14.99 -29.02
N MET A 224 3.64 -15.84 -28.35
CA MET A 224 3.15 -16.73 -27.31
C MET A 224 2.65 -15.81 -26.18
N PRO A 225 1.49 -16.11 -25.57
CA PRO A 225 1.08 -15.41 -24.37
C PRO A 225 2.22 -15.51 -23.35
N SER A 226 2.63 -14.36 -22.81
CA SER A 226 3.71 -14.33 -21.83
C SER A 226 3.26 -15.10 -20.60
N ALA A 227 4.19 -15.79 -19.93
CA ALA A 227 3.83 -16.56 -18.74
C ALA A 227 3.18 -15.65 -17.68
N LYS A 228 1.99 -16.04 -17.21
CA LYS A 228 1.19 -15.31 -16.21
C LYS A 228 2.05 -14.84 -15.04
N LEU A 229 1.84 -13.62 -14.58
CA LEU A 229 2.55 -13.09 -13.42
C LEU A 229 1.93 -13.49 -12.07
N GLY A 230 2.79 -13.66 -11.09
CA GLY A 230 2.52 -13.72 -9.65
C GLY A 230 3.56 -12.89 -8.90
N THR A 231 3.65 -13.08 -7.59
CA THR A 231 4.65 -12.40 -6.75
C THR A 231 5.60 -13.40 -6.07
N ALA A 232 6.88 -13.08 -6.06
CA ALA A 232 7.95 -13.83 -5.39
C ALA A 232 8.52 -13.04 -4.20
N HIS A 233 9.17 -13.75 -3.28
CA HIS A 233 9.93 -13.14 -2.19
C HIS A 233 11.24 -12.56 -2.74
N GLY A 234 11.37 -11.24 -2.72
CA GLY A 234 12.60 -10.53 -3.05
C GLY A 234 13.56 -10.42 -1.85
N GLN A 235 14.46 -9.45 -1.94
CA GLN A 235 15.46 -9.16 -0.90
C GLN A 235 14.82 -8.79 0.45
N ARG A 236 15.54 -9.06 1.55
CA ARG A 236 15.12 -8.58 2.87
C ARG A 236 15.37 -7.08 2.98
N GLU A 237 14.35 -6.34 3.43
CA GLU A 237 14.41 -4.88 3.61
C GLU A 237 13.98 -4.51 5.04
N THR A 238 14.55 -3.42 5.56
CA THR A 238 14.15 -2.85 6.85
C THR A 238 12.79 -2.16 6.72
N SER A 239 11.88 -2.50 7.63
CA SER A 239 10.55 -1.89 7.73
C SER A 239 10.09 -2.01 9.18
N VAL A 240 10.03 -0.90 9.91
CA VAL A 240 9.70 -0.90 11.35
C VAL A 240 8.20 -0.65 11.53
N VAL A 241 7.58 -1.40 12.45
CA VAL A 241 6.19 -1.19 12.88
C VAL A 241 6.10 -1.21 14.40
N THR A 242 5.03 -0.63 14.91
CA THR A 242 4.63 -0.73 16.31
C THR A 242 3.30 -1.46 16.42
N HIS A 243 3.05 -2.06 17.58
CA HIS A 243 1.79 -2.72 17.87
C HIS A 243 0.78 -1.76 18.47
N THR A 244 -0.48 -1.95 18.12
CA THR A 244 -1.61 -1.21 18.67
C THR A 244 -2.85 -2.10 18.68
N SER A 245 -3.83 -1.75 19.51
CA SER A 245 -5.15 -2.39 19.52
C SER A 245 -6.08 -1.70 18.53
N PHE A 246 -7.03 -2.48 18.01
CA PHE A 246 -8.08 -2.01 17.13
C PHE A 246 -9.28 -2.94 17.29
N THR A 247 -10.42 -2.40 17.71
CA THR A 247 -11.67 -3.16 17.80
C THR A 247 -12.48 -2.86 16.56
N ARG A 248 -12.75 -3.87 15.73
CA ARG A 248 -13.55 -3.70 14.50
C ARG A 248 -14.97 -3.32 14.87
N LEU A 249 -15.56 -2.38 14.13
CA LEU A 249 -16.98 -2.04 14.24
C LEU A 249 -17.90 -3.24 13.90
N GLN A 250 -17.45 -4.13 13.03
CA GLN A 250 -18.19 -5.31 12.55
C GLN A 250 -17.23 -6.40 12.04
N GLU A 251 -17.71 -7.64 11.94
CA GLU A 251 -16.92 -8.80 11.52
C GLU A 251 -16.63 -8.84 10.02
N GLN A 252 -17.56 -8.37 9.18
CA GLN A 252 -17.37 -8.30 7.74
C GLN A 252 -16.66 -7.00 7.34
N PRO A 253 -15.78 -7.02 6.32
CA PRO A 253 -15.14 -5.80 5.84
C PRO A 253 -16.16 -4.73 5.46
N ASN A 254 -15.88 -3.48 5.81
CA ASN A 254 -16.67 -2.34 5.33
C ASN A 254 -16.43 -2.07 3.85
N GLU A 255 -15.27 -2.48 3.34
CA GLU A 255 -14.89 -2.38 1.93
C GLU A 255 -13.83 -3.44 1.61
N ILE A 256 -13.92 -4.07 0.43
CA ILE A 256 -12.89 -4.96 -0.11
C ILE A 256 -12.43 -4.38 -1.43
N ILE A 257 -11.13 -4.10 -1.52
CA ILE A 257 -10.49 -3.65 -2.75
C ILE A 257 -9.73 -4.83 -3.33
N SER A 258 -9.98 -5.15 -4.59
CA SER A 258 -9.29 -6.20 -5.34
C SER A 258 -8.69 -5.62 -6.60
N ILE A 259 -7.38 -5.79 -6.76
CA ILE A 259 -6.60 -5.34 -7.91
C ILE A 259 -5.91 -6.55 -8.51
N ARG A 260 -6.29 -6.89 -9.73
CA ARG A 260 -5.63 -7.94 -10.51
C ARG A 260 -4.38 -7.38 -11.15
N TYR A 261 -3.40 -8.23 -11.41
CA TYR A 261 -2.20 -7.82 -12.13
C TYR A 261 -1.73 -8.92 -13.07
N ASP A 262 -1.10 -8.49 -14.17
CA ASP A 262 -0.39 -9.35 -15.11
C ASP A 262 0.63 -8.52 -15.89
N SER A 263 1.37 -9.13 -16.81
CA SER A 263 2.27 -8.39 -17.71
C SER A 263 1.46 -7.47 -18.65
N ARG A 264 2.07 -6.36 -19.08
CA ARG A 264 1.41 -5.42 -20.00
C ARG A 264 0.95 -6.13 -21.28
N GLU A 265 1.78 -7.03 -21.81
CA GLU A 265 1.52 -7.82 -23.00
C GLU A 265 0.28 -8.71 -22.82
N ASN A 266 0.17 -9.39 -21.67
CA ASN A 266 -0.99 -10.21 -21.34
C ASN A 266 -2.28 -9.39 -21.17
N LEU A 267 -2.17 -8.19 -20.58
CA LEU A 267 -3.32 -7.29 -20.43
C LEU A 267 -3.78 -6.69 -21.77
N ILE A 268 -2.87 -6.48 -22.72
CA ILE A 268 -3.22 -6.08 -24.10
C ILE A 268 -3.88 -7.25 -24.83
N ALA A 269 -3.26 -8.43 -24.79
CA ALA A 269 -3.78 -9.63 -25.43
C ALA A 269 -5.18 -10.02 -24.93
N SER A 270 -5.47 -9.75 -23.65
CA SER A 270 -6.79 -9.98 -23.03
C SER A 270 -7.77 -8.80 -23.18
N GLY A 271 -7.37 -7.72 -23.86
CA GLY A 271 -8.21 -6.56 -24.13
C GLY A 271 -8.49 -5.66 -22.92
N VAL A 272 -7.77 -5.85 -21.81
CA VAL A 272 -7.85 -5.00 -20.61
C VAL A 272 -7.22 -3.64 -20.89
N ILE A 273 -6.02 -3.65 -21.49
CA ILE A 273 -5.35 -2.44 -21.96
C ILE A 273 -5.67 -2.29 -23.44
N ARG A 274 -6.40 -1.21 -23.76
CA ARG A 274 -6.59 -0.81 -25.15
C ARG A 274 -5.40 0.03 -25.56
N GLU A 275 -4.62 -0.46 -26.51
CA GLU A 275 -3.63 0.41 -27.14
C GLU A 275 -4.36 1.52 -27.89
N PRO A 276 -3.97 2.80 -27.70
CA PRO A 276 -4.49 3.87 -28.53
C PRO A 276 -4.16 3.52 -29.98
N ILE A 277 -5.19 3.42 -30.83
CA ILE A 277 -4.99 3.41 -32.28
C ILE A 277 -4.10 4.62 -32.58
N ALA A 278 -2.89 4.37 -33.10
CA ALA A 278 -1.92 5.43 -33.38
C ALA A 278 -2.62 6.52 -34.21
N ARG A 279 -2.88 7.66 -33.57
CA ARG A 279 -3.46 8.80 -34.29
C ARG A 279 -2.42 9.25 -35.33
N PRO A 280 -2.83 9.56 -36.57
CA PRO A 280 -1.93 10.08 -37.59
C PRO A 280 -1.09 11.23 -37.04
N HIS A 281 0.20 11.24 -37.39
CA HIS A 281 1.19 12.25 -37.06
C HIS A 281 0.59 13.67 -37.05
N VAL A 282 0.51 14.28 -35.86
CA VAL A 282 0.10 15.69 -35.72
C VAL A 282 1.37 16.56 -35.78
N PRO A 283 1.49 17.49 -36.74
CA PRO A 283 2.69 18.29 -36.95
C PRO A 283 2.96 19.31 -35.82
N HIS A 284 4.25 19.57 -35.57
CA HIS A 284 4.90 20.56 -34.68
C HIS A 284 4.08 21.13 -33.51
N VAL A 285 4.29 20.57 -32.32
CA VAL A 285 3.84 21.13 -31.04
C VAL A 285 4.66 22.40 -30.72
N PRO A 286 4.02 23.53 -30.36
CA PRO A 286 4.72 24.72 -29.89
C PRO A 286 5.61 24.41 -28.69
N ARG A 287 6.84 24.94 -28.70
CA ARG A 287 7.79 24.79 -27.58
C ARG A 287 7.62 25.94 -26.59
N ALA A 288 7.63 25.63 -25.29
CA ALA A 288 7.56 26.63 -24.21
C ALA A 288 8.80 27.54 -24.19
N PHE A 289 9.95 27.01 -24.60
CA PHE A 289 11.20 27.76 -24.78
C PHE A 289 11.71 27.48 -26.20
N PRO A 290 11.16 28.15 -27.22
CA PRO A 290 11.55 27.89 -28.61
C PRO A 290 12.94 28.43 -28.93
N GLN A 291 13.49 29.30 -28.07
CA GLN A 291 14.73 30.04 -28.28
C GLN A 291 15.69 29.94 -27.08
N SER A 292 15.73 28.79 -26.39
CA SER A 292 16.61 28.57 -25.21
C SER A 292 18.08 28.89 -25.45
N ASP A 293 18.52 28.91 -26.70
CA ASP A 293 19.90 29.16 -27.11
C ASP A 293 20.17 30.64 -27.51
N ASN A 294 19.15 31.51 -27.46
CA ASN A 294 19.27 32.93 -27.78
C ASN A 294 18.92 33.80 -26.56
N LEU A 295 19.87 34.62 -26.11
CA LEU A 295 19.59 35.73 -25.20
C LEU A 295 18.87 36.84 -25.96
N SER A 296 17.57 36.99 -25.70
CA SER A 296 16.77 38.10 -26.22
C SER A 296 15.99 38.75 -25.08
N TYR A 297 15.81 40.06 -25.15
CA TYR A 297 15.00 40.82 -24.20
C TYR A 297 13.63 41.10 -24.79
N VAL A 298 12.62 41.24 -23.93
CA VAL A 298 11.23 41.50 -24.33
C VAL A 298 11.19 42.82 -25.12
N PRO A 299 10.78 42.80 -26.40
CA PRO A 299 10.61 44.04 -27.16
C PRO A 299 9.35 44.78 -26.69
N ASP A 300 9.39 46.11 -26.72
CA ASP A 300 8.21 46.92 -26.40
C ASP A 300 7.09 46.63 -27.41
N PRO A 301 5.84 46.47 -26.94
CA PRO A 301 4.71 46.26 -27.82
C PRO A 301 4.49 47.51 -28.69
N ARG A 302 4.30 47.28 -30.00
CA ARG A 302 3.85 48.33 -30.93
C ARG A 302 2.34 48.53 -30.82
#